data_AF-A0A8H7E441-F1
#
_entry.id   AF-A0A8H7E441-F1
#
_cell.length_a   1.000
_cell.length_b   1.000
_cell.length_c   1.000
_cell.angle_alpha   90.00
_cell.angle_beta   90.00
_cell.angle_gamma   90.00
#
_symmetry.space_group_name_H-M   'P 1'
#
loop_
_entity.id
_entity.type
_entity.pdbx_description
1 polymer ?
#
loop_
_entity_poly.entity_id
_entity_poly.type
_entity_poly.pdbx_seq_one_letter_code
_entity_poly.pdbx_strand_id
1 'polypeptide(L)' 'MANQQQQIPNAPFPAPPPFWKHFTTENLSRLKALKESNTQPEDIPLELSYLEPPTPPSENYTIFGEEQSLSTSLPHSHS' A
#
# COMPACT_ATOMS: atom_id res chain seq x y z
N MET A 1 27.28 -19.52 24.19
CA MET A 1 26.20 -19.67 23.20
C MET A 1 26.11 -18.36 22.43
N ALA A 2 26.69 -18.30 21.23
CA ALA A 2 26.69 -17.07 20.42
C ALA A 2 25.44 -17.03 19.55
N ASN A 3 24.63 -15.98 19.69
CA ASN A 3 23.49 -15.70 18.83
C ASN A 3 24.02 -15.20 17.48
N GLN A 4 24.17 -16.11 16.52
CA GLN A 4 24.51 -15.76 15.14
C GLN A 4 23.25 -15.14 14.53
N GLN A 5 23.15 -13.81 14.58
CA GLN A 5 22.22 -13.07 13.74
C GLN A 5 22.54 -13.47 12.30
N GLN A 6 21.63 -14.24 11.68
CA GLN A 6 21.77 -14.64 10.29
C GLN A 6 21.86 -13.35 9.47
N GLN A 7 23.06 -13.04 8.98
CA GLN A 7 23.26 -11.95 8.03
C GLN A 7 22.43 -12.30 6.80
N ILE A 8 21.30 -11.62 6.65
CA ILE A 8 20.48 -11.67 5.44
C ILE A 8 21.40 -11.36 4.26
N PRO A 9 21.57 -12.28 3.29
CA PRO A 9 22.41 -12.03 2.13
C PRO A 9 21.97 -10.72 1.46
N ASN A 10 22.92 -9.87 1.12
CA ASN A 10 22.66 -8.62 0.40
C ASN A 10 22.24 -8.96 -1.04
N ALA A 11 20.99 -9.39 -1.21
CA ALA A 11 20.40 -9.64 -2.50
C ALA A 11 20.27 -8.30 -3.25
N PRO A 12 20.53 -8.27 -4.58
CA PRO A 12 20.42 -7.05 -5.37
C PRO A 12 18.99 -6.50 -5.45
N PHE A 13 18.01 -7.32 -5.08
CA PHE A 13 16.61 -6.95 -5.03
C PHE A 13 16.11 -7.02 -3.58
N PRO A 14 15.34 -6.02 -3.13
CA PRO A 14 14.71 -6.09 -1.82
C PRO A 14 13.76 -7.29 -1.77
N ALA A 15 13.56 -7.84 -0.58
CA ALA A 15 12.52 -8.82 -0.35
C ALA A 15 11.14 -8.24 -0.73
N PRO A 16 10.19 -9.07 -1.17
CA PRO A 16 8.85 -8.59 -1.44
C PRO A 16 8.24 -7.96 -0.18
N PRO A 17 7.35 -6.98 -0.33
CA PRO A 17 6.68 -6.37 0.81
C PRO A 17 5.98 -7.43 1.69
N PRO A 18 6.03 -7.32 3.03
CA PRO A 18 5.44 -8.32 3.92
C PRO A 18 3.95 -8.57 3.68
N PHE A 19 3.21 -7.54 3.26
CA PHE A 19 1.77 -7.62 3.02
C PHE A 19 1.38 -8.55 1.86
N TRP A 20 2.32 -8.91 0.97
CA TRP A 20 2.09 -9.88 -0.10
C TRP A 20 1.52 -11.20 0.42
N LYS A 21 1.88 -11.60 1.63
CA LYS A 21 1.42 -12.86 2.25
C LYS A 21 -0.09 -12.94 2.44
N HIS A 22 -0.79 -11.79 2.45
CA HIS A 22 -2.24 -11.75 2.63
C HIS A 22 -3.03 -11.97 1.33
N PHE A 23 -2.36 -12.00 0.16
CA PHE A 23 -2.98 -12.22 -1.16
C PHE A 23 -3.34 -13.70 -1.36
N THR A 24 -4.20 -14.25 -0.50
CA THR A 24 -4.74 -15.61 -0.59
C THR A 24 -6.15 -15.60 -1.18
N THR A 25 -6.56 -16.72 -1.77
CA THR A 25 -7.93 -16.90 -2.28
C THR A 25 -8.98 -16.73 -1.18
N GLU A 26 -8.70 -17.23 0.03
CA GLU A 26 -9.57 -17.08 1.20
C GLU A 26 -9.77 -15.61 1.58
N ASN A 27 -8.69 -14.83 1.67
CA ASN A 27 -8.78 -13.42 2.04
C ASN A 27 -9.49 -12.59 0.97
N LEU A 28 -9.27 -12.89 -0.31
CA LEU A 28 -10.01 -12.25 -1.41
C LEU A 28 -11.51 -12.56 -1.34
N SER A 29 -11.88 -13.81 -1.05
CA SER A 29 -13.28 -14.20 -0.85
C SER A 29 -13.92 -13.51 0.36
N ARG A 30 -13.22 -13.42 1.49
CA ARG A 30 -13.70 -12.69 2.68
C ARG A 30 -13.88 -11.21 2.40
N LEU A 31 -12.90 -10.55 1.78
CA LEU A 31 -13.00 -9.15 1.42
C LEU A 31 -14.22 -8.90 0.52
N LYS A 32 -14.45 -9.76 -0.47
CA LYS A 32 -15.62 -9.66 -1.35
C LYS A 32 -16.93 -9.77 -0.55
N ALA A 33 -17.05 -10.73 0.35
CA ALA A 33 -18.24 -10.89 1.19
C ALA A 33 -18.49 -9.67 2.10
N LEU A 34 -17.43 -9.08 2.69
CA LEU A 34 -17.54 -7.87 3.52
C LEU A 34 -18.02 -6.65 2.73
N LYS A 35 -17.55 -6.51 1.49
CA LYS A 35 -18.02 -5.47 0.57
C LYS A 35 -19.49 -5.65 0.22
N GLU A 36 -19.93 -6.88 -0.03
CA GLU A 36 -21.32 -7.21 -0.31
C GLU A 36 -22.24 -6.98 0.90
N SER A 37 -21.73 -7.17 2.13
CA SER A 37 -22.45 -6.88 3.38
C SER A 37 -22.42 -5.40 3.80
N ASN A 38 -21.84 -4.52 2.98
CA ASN A 38 -21.69 -3.09 3.26
C ASN A 38 -21.02 -2.82 4.63
N THR A 39 -20.02 -3.63 4.96
CA THR A 39 -19.21 -3.47 6.19
C THR A 39 -18.43 -2.16 6.12
N GLN A 40 -18.39 -1.44 7.23
CA GLN A 40 -17.67 -0.19 7.31
C GLN A 40 -16.15 -0.42 7.15
N PRO A 41 -15.40 0.50 6.51
CA PRO A 41 -13.96 0.34 6.31
C PRO A 41 -13.17 0.16 7.61
N GLU A 42 -13.65 0.77 8.71
CA GLU A 42 -13.07 0.68 10.04
C GLU A 42 -13.19 -0.71 10.68
N ASP A 43 -14.13 -1.53 10.21
CA ASP A 43 -14.36 -2.91 10.67
C ASP A 43 -13.62 -3.95 9.81
N ILE A 44 -12.95 -3.53 8.73
CA ILE A 44 -12.18 -4.43 7.87
C ILE A 44 -10.82 -4.73 8.53
N PRO A 45 -10.49 -6.01 8.79
CA PRO A 45 -9.18 -6.37 9.32
C PRO A 45 -8.02 -5.88 8.44
N LEU A 46 -6.91 -5.48 9.08
CA LEU A 46 -5.73 -4.95 8.40
C LEU A 46 -5.18 -5.87 7.30
N GLU A 47 -5.25 -7.19 7.50
CA GLU A 47 -4.83 -8.17 6.48
C GLU A 47 -5.65 -8.09 5.18
N LEU A 48 -6.93 -7.69 5.27
CA LEU A 48 -7.81 -7.54 4.13
C LEU A 48 -7.70 -6.15 3.49
N SER A 49 -7.39 -5.11 4.27
CA SER A 49 -7.19 -3.76 3.74
C SER A 49 -5.98 -3.67 2.79
N TYR A 50 -4.97 -4.53 2.97
CA TYR A 50 -3.83 -4.62 2.04
C TYR A 50 -4.17 -5.17 0.65
N LEU A 51 -5.36 -5.77 0.49
CA LEU A 51 -5.83 -6.30 -0.80
C LEU A 51 -6.51 -5.23 -1.65
N GLU A 52 -6.67 -4.02 -1.12
CA GLU A 52 -7.13 -2.87 -1.85
C GLU A 52 -5.98 -1.88 -2.07
N PRO A 53 -5.99 -1.13 -3.19
CA PRO A 53 -5.05 -0.04 -3.37
C PRO A 53 -5.16 0.96 -2.20
N PRO A 54 -4.03 1.46 -1.67
CA PRO A 54 -4.05 2.50 -0.65
C PRO A 54 -4.66 3.78 -1.22
N THR A 55 -5.24 4.60 -0.35
CA THR A 55 -5.72 5.93 -0.74
C THR A 55 -4.55 6.78 -1.24
N PRO A 56 -4.76 7.61 -2.27
CA PRO A 56 -3.80 8.64 -2.66
C PRO A 56 -3.30 9.45 -1.45
N PRO A 57 -2.01 9.80 -1.38
CA PRO A 57 -1.51 10.79 -0.45
C PRO A 57 -2.14 12.16 -0.77
N SER A 58 -2.31 12.98 0.26
CA SER A 58 -3.01 14.26 0.15
C SER A 58 -2.15 15.38 -0.44
N GLU A 59 -0.82 15.25 -0.44
CA GLU A 59 0.09 16.37 -0.70
C GLU A 59 0.95 16.17 -1.95
N ASN A 60 1.85 15.18 -1.95
CA ASN A 60 2.85 15.03 -2.99
C ASN A 60 2.98 13.58 -3.46
N TYR A 61 3.31 13.41 -4.74
CA TYR A 61 3.81 12.16 -5.28
C TYR A 61 5.23 12.35 -5.80
N THR A 62 6.07 11.34 -5.64
CA THR A 62 7.35 11.27 -6.34
C THR A 62 7.14 10.73 -7.74
N ILE A 63 7.33 11.55 -8.76
CA ILE A 63 7.17 11.19 -10.17
C ILE A 63 8.51 11.44 -10.87
N PHE A 64 9.06 10.41 -11.52
CA PHE A 64 10.38 10.47 -12.19
C PHE A 64 11.55 10.96 -11.30
N GLY A 65 11.44 10.81 -9.98
CA GLY A 65 12.48 11.24 -9.03
C GLY A 65 12.29 12.65 -8.49
N GLU A 66 11.23 13.36 -8.90
CA GLU A 66 10.89 14.70 -8.40
C GLU A 66 9.60 14.64 -7.57
N GLU A 67 9.56 15.38 -6.45
CA GLU A 67 8.32 15.55 -5.69
C GLU A 67 7.42 16.56 -6.38
N GLN A 68 6.28 16.08 -6.88
CA GLN A 68 5.25 16.91 -7.48
C GLN A 68 4.10 17.10 -6.49
N SER A 69 3.80 18.36 -6.19
CA SER A 69 2.62 18.73 -5.40
C SER A 69 1.34 18.57 -6.20
N LEU A 70 0.34 17.96 -5.60
CA LEU A 70 -0.99 17.71 -6.17
C LEU A 70 -1.87 18.97 -6.25
N SER A 71 -1.30 20.17 -6.07
CA SER A 71 -2.06 21.43 -6.11
C SER A 71 -2.76 21.60 -7.46
N THR A 72 -4.06 21.32 -7.47
CA THR A 72 -4.99 21.55 -8.59
C THR A 72 -5.31 23.02 -8.82
N SER A 73 -4.52 23.93 -8.23
CA SER A 73 -4.59 25.36 -8.52
C SER A 73 -4.23 25.56 -9.99
N LEU A 74 -5.28 25.75 -10.80
CA LEU A 74 -5.20 26.16 -12.19
C LEU A 74 -4.15 27.28 -12.30
N PRO A 75 -3.02 27.10 -13.01
CA PRO A 75 -2.15 28.23 -13.26
C PRO A 75 -2.97 29.22 -14.07
N HIS A 76 -3.40 30.33 -13.42
CA HIS A 76 -3.98 31.45 -14.13
C HIS A 76 -2.90 31.93 -15.10
N SER A 77 -3.08 31.59 -16.38
CA SER A 77 -2.30 32.13 -17.47
C SER A 77 -2.43 33.65 -17.41
N HIS A 78 -1.39 34.30 -16.90
CA HIS A 78 -1.30 35.75 -16.92
C HIS A 78 -1.02 36.19 -18.36
N SER A 79 -2.03 36.83 -18.94
CA SER A 79 -2.03 37.81 -20.05
C SER A 79 -1.51 37.38 -21.43
#